data_AF-A0A0B6Z0G1-F1
#
_entry.id   AF-A0A0B6Z0G1-F1
#
_cell.length_a   1.000
_cell.length_b   1.000
_cell.length_c   1.000
_cell.angle_alpha   90.00
_cell.angle_beta   90.00
_cell.angle_gamma   90.00
#
_symmetry.space_group_name_H-M   'P 1'
#
loop_
_entity.id
_entity.type
_entity.pdbx_description
1 polymer ?
#
loop_
_entity_poly.entity_id
_entity_poly.type
_entity_poly.pdbx_seq_one_letter_code
_entity_poly.pdbx_strand_id
1 'polypeptide(L)'
;NDITVHAAGSLTKYRRSYYCDPWTHSNFSSKEVGIALASEMLHLFDPTLEIQTEPPEEPLNLTPIYRSPKVVSAYLPGDYHYLHVYKPSLLVPLAQQMAAPHYGRELITGHPATGKDYIRLHINQYSSIETITCLSKKPFSKDNFLCLYGIPEKMLNKMCARFDEGLIS
;
A
#
# COMPACT_ATOMS: atom_id res chain seq x y z
N ASN A 1 -16.17 6.58 -23.70
CA ASN A 1 -15.36 5.39 -23.37
C ASN A 1 -15.63 4.34 -24.41
N ASP A 2 -14.58 3.84 -25.05
CA ASP A 2 -14.65 2.74 -26.01
C ASP A 2 -14.59 1.42 -25.24
N ILE A 3 -15.48 0.47 -25.52
CA ILE A 3 -15.53 -0.84 -24.84
C ILE A 3 -14.33 -1.72 -25.19
N THR A 4 -13.63 -1.42 -26.29
CA THR A 4 -12.48 -2.21 -26.75
C THR A 4 -11.15 -1.74 -26.16
N VAL A 5 -11.16 -0.57 -25.49
CA VAL A 5 -9.96 0.05 -24.94
C VAL A 5 -9.99 -0.02 -23.42
N HIS A 6 -9.14 -0.88 -22.86
CA HIS A 6 -8.94 -0.99 -21.42
C HIS A 6 -7.57 -0.46 -21.03
N ALA A 7 -7.49 0.27 -19.92
CA ALA A 7 -6.25 0.85 -19.44
C ALA A 7 -6.14 0.76 -17.92
N ALA A 8 -4.95 0.41 -17.43
CA ALA A 8 -4.60 0.39 -16.02
C ALA A 8 -3.20 0.97 -15.79
N GLY A 9 -2.93 1.42 -14.57
CA GLY A 9 -1.61 1.89 -14.15
C GLY A 9 -1.52 3.38 -13.86
N SER A 10 -0.35 3.85 -13.43
CA SER A 10 -0.15 5.18 -12.83
C SER A 10 -0.52 6.36 -13.73
N LEU A 11 -0.55 6.19 -15.06
CA LEU A 11 -0.91 7.23 -16.03
C LEU A 11 -2.41 7.28 -16.34
N THR A 12 -3.21 6.41 -15.73
CA THR A 12 -4.66 6.33 -15.98
C THR A 12 -5.45 7.03 -14.89
N LYS A 13 -6.62 7.57 -15.27
CA LYS A 13 -7.55 8.27 -14.39
C LYS A 13 -8.91 7.58 -14.42
N TYR A 14 -9.64 7.70 -13.32
CA TYR A 14 -11.01 7.25 -13.27
C TYR A 14 -11.94 8.13 -14.12
N ARG A 15 -13.14 7.61 -14.37
CA ARG A 15 -14.21 8.35 -15.06
C ARG A 15 -14.56 9.60 -14.23
N ARG A 16 -14.76 10.73 -14.92
CA ARG A 16 -15.15 11.99 -14.26
C ARG A 16 -16.48 11.89 -13.50
N SER A 17 -17.36 10.97 -13.91
CA SER A 17 -18.64 10.71 -13.23
C SER A 17 -18.49 10.23 -11.79
N TYR A 18 -17.31 9.74 -11.38
CA TYR A 18 -17.03 9.36 -10.00
C TYR A 18 -16.68 10.55 -9.10
N TYR A 19 -16.51 11.76 -9.66
CA TYR A 19 -16.16 12.99 -8.93
C TYR A 19 -14.97 12.83 -7.97
N CYS A 20 -13.99 12.01 -8.38
CA CYS A 20 -12.88 11.58 -7.53
C CYS A 20 -11.50 11.96 -8.10
N ASP A 21 -11.38 13.13 -8.74
CA ASP A 21 -10.17 13.54 -9.47
C ASP A 21 -8.83 13.39 -8.72
N PRO A 22 -8.75 13.57 -7.37
CA PRO A 22 -7.49 13.33 -6.64
C PRO A 22 -7.04 11.87 -6.63
N TRP A 23 -7.96 10.92 -6.77
CA TRP A 23 -7.70 9.50 -6.76
C TRP A 23 -7.45 8.98 -8.17
N THR A 24 -6.36 8.25 -8.32
CA THR A 24 -5.95 7.61 -9.57
C THR A 24 -5.37 6.23 -9.28
N HIS A 25 -5.15 5.41 -10.30
CA HIS A 25 -4.44 4.13 -10.13
C HIS A 25 -3.02 4.29 -9.55
N SER A 26 -2.40 5.48 -9.64
CA SER A 26 -1.12 5.75 -8.99
C SER A 26 -1.18 5.72 -7.46
N ASN A 27 -2.38 5.90 -6.88
CA ASN A 27 -2.61 5.87 -5.43
C ASN A 27 -2.77 4.46 -4.86
N PHE A 28 -2.80 3.43 -5.71
CA PHE A 28 -3.07 2.05 -5.33
C PHE A 28 -1.94 1.10 -5.76
N SER A 29 -2.05 -0.16 -5.34
CA SER A 29 -1.10 -1.21 -5.73
C SER A 29 -1.29 -1.59 -7.21
N SER A 30 -0.24 -1.46 -8.01
CA SER A 30 -0.28 -1.83 -9.44
C SER A 30 -0.64 -3.30 -9.66
N LYS A 31 -0.26 -4.18 -8.72
CA LYS A 31 -0.61 -5.60 -8.75
C LYS A 31 -2.12 -5.80 -8.62
N GLU A 32 -2.76 -5.13 -7.67
CA GLU A 32 -4.20 -5.26 -7.43
C GLU A 32 -5.01 -4.65 -8.58
N VAL A 33 -4.60 -3.46 -9.06
CA VAL A 33 -5.21 -2.82 -10.23
C VAL A 33 -5.05 -3.72 -11.48
N GLY A 34 -3.89 -4.33 -11.67
CA GLY A 34 -3.64 -5.25 -12.77
C GLY A 34 -4.48 -6.52 -12.71
N ILE A 35 -4.69 -7.09 -11.51
CA ILE A 35 -5.61 -8.21 -11.31
C ILE A 35 -7.03 -7.81 -11.68
N ALA A 36 -7.50 -6.65 -11.22
CA ALA A 36 -8.84 -6.17 -11.54
C ALA A 36 -9.03 -5.98 -13.06
N LEU A 37 -8.04 -5.38 -13.74
CA LEU A 37 -8.06 -5.27 -15.20
C LEU A 37 -8.09 -6.65 -15.88
N ALA A 38 -7.25 -7.58 -15.43
CA ALA A 38 -7.20 -8.92 -16.00
C ALA A 38 -8.55 -9.64 -15.84
N SER A 39 -9.20 -9.52 -14.68
CA SER A 39 -10.54 -10.07 -14.44
C SER A 39 -11.59 -9.54 -15.40
N GLU A 40 -11.57 -8.25 -15.71
CA GLU A 40 -12.47 -7.68 -16.72
C GLU A 40 -12.15 -8.22 -18.12
N MET A 41 -10.86 -8.31 -18.48
CA MET A 41 -10.42 -8.82 -19.78
C MET A 41 -10.68 -10.32 -19.98
N LEU A 42 -10.87 -11.12 -18.91
CA LEU A 42 -11.14 -12.55 -19.03
C LEU A 42 -12.40 -12.84 -19.87
N HIS A 43 -13.41 -11.98 -19.82
CA HIS A 43 -14.63 -12.12 -20.64
C HIS A 43 -14.36 -12.10 -22.15
N LEU A 44 -13.20 -11.59 -22.57
CA LEU A 44 -12.79 -11.57 -23.98
C LEU A 44 -12.09 -12.87 -24.41
N PHE A 45 -11.55 -13.63 -23.46
CA PHE A 45 -10.68 -14.79 -23.73
C PHE A 45 -11.29 -16.13 -23.28
N ASP A 46 -12.20 -16.11 -22.31
CA ASP A 46 -12.86 -17.29 -21.81
C ASP A 46 -14.24 -17.47 -22.49
N PRO A 47 -14.41 -18.49 -23.34
CA PRO A 47 -15.67 -18.72 -24.06
C PRO A 47 -16.80 -19.19 -23.14
N THR A 48 -16.52 -19.53 -21.88
CA THR A 48 -17.53 -19.89 -20.88
C THR A 48 -18.13 -18.68 -20.17
N LEU A 49 -17.52 -17.50 -20.33
CA LEU A 49 -18.00 -16.24 -19.76
C LEU A 49 -18.81 -15.45 -20.80
N GLU A 50 -19.79 -14.69 -20.33
CA GLU A 50 -20.57 -13.80 -21.20
C GLU A 50 -19.71 -12.61 -21.65
N ILE A 51 -19.63 -12.40 -22.97
CA ILE A 51 -18.93 -11.25 -23.54
C ILE A 51 -19.75 -10.00 -23.23
N GLN A 52 -19.16 -9.07 -22.49
CA GLN A 52 -19.77 -7.76 -22.24
C GLN A 52 -19.79 -6.95 -23.55
N THR A 53 -20.99 -6.67 -24.04
CA THR A 53 -21.21 -5.86 -25.26
C THR A 53 -21.48 -4.39 -24.95
N GLU A 54 -21.87 -4.10 -23.71
CA GLU A 54 -22.14 -2.74 -23.22
C GLU A 54 -21.42 -2.51 -21.89
N PRO A 55 -21.03 -1.25 -21.58
CA PRO A 55 -20.50 -0.93 -20.27
C PRO A 55 -21.51 -1.28 -19.18
N PRO A 56 -21.11 -1.92 -18.08
CA PRO A 56 -22.00 -2.19 -16.95
C PRO A 56 -22.69 -0.90 -16.46
N GLU A 57 -23.99 -0.99 -16.16
CA GLU A 57 -24.68 0.10 -15.48
C GLU A 57 -24.14 0.24 -14.06
N GLU A 58 -23.60 1.42 -13.74
CA GLU A 58 -23.08 1.75 -12.41
C GLU A 58 -23.96 2.82 -11.76
N PRO A 59 -25.07 2.43 -11.09
CA PRO A 59 -26.06 3.39 -10.60
C PRO A 59 -25.50 4.35 -9.54
N LEU A 60 -24.48 3.92 -8.80
CA LEU A 60 -23.89 4.69 -7.69
C LEU A 60 -22.56 5.38 -8.05
N ASN A 61 -22.00 5.13 -9.24
CA ASN A 61 -20.73 5.75 -9.69
C ASN A 61 -19.62 5.72 -8.61
N LEU A 62 -19.49 4.58 -7.90
CA LEU A 62 -18.56 4.46 -6.77
C LEU A 62 -17.13 4.24 -7.28
N THR A 63 -16.18 4.91 -6.64
CA THR A 63 -14.76 4.63 -6.89
C THR A 63 -14.38 3.24 -6.42
N PRO A 64 -13.65 2.45 -7.25
CA PRO A 64 -13.14 1.16 -6.81
C PRO A 64 -12.17 1.34 -5.64
N ILE A 65 -12.34 0.53 -4.60
CA ILE A 65 -11.52 0.57 -3.38
C ILE A 65 -10.55 -0.60 -3.42
N TYR A 66 -9.27 -0.28 -3.60
CA TYR A 66 -8.17 -1.25 -3.53
C TYR A 66 -7.54 -1.21 -2.14
N ARG A 67 -7.35 -2.39 -1.54
CA ARG A 67 -6.94 -2.51 -0.12
C ARG A 67 -5.50 -2.98 0.07
N SER A 68 -4.89 -3.54 -0.97
CA SER A 68 -3.53 -4.05 -0.90
C SER A 68 -2.55 -2.91 -0.64
N PRO A 69 -1.51 -3.13 0.17
CA PRO A 69 -0.52 -2.10 0.42
C PRO A 69 0.19 -1.68 -0.86
N LYS A 70 0.61 -0.42 -0.89
CA LYS A 70 1.64 0.01 -1.83
C LYS A 70 3.00 -0.38 -1.29
N VAL A 71 3.82 -0.93 -2.18
CA VAL A 71 5.17 -1.40 -1.87
C VAL A 71 6.15 -0.66 -2.77
N VAL A 72 7.12 0.01 -2.16
CA VAL A 72 8.26 0.63 -2.84
C VAL A 72 9.52 -0.04 -2.31
N SER A 73 10.32 -0.59 -3.21
CA SER A 73 11.61 -1.20 -2.87
C SER A 73 12.69 -0.67 -3.79
N ALA A 74 13.87 -0.36 -3.25
CA ALA A 74 14.99 0.13 -4.03
C ALA A 74 16.32 -0.35 -3.45
N TYR A 75 17.31 -0.54 -4.33
CA TYR A 75 18.71 -0.61 -3.95
C TYR A 75 19.31 0.79 -4.10
N LEU A 76 19.71 1.38 -2.98
CA LEU A 76 20.22 2.74 -2.92
C LEU A 76 21.76 2.72 -2.91
N PRO A 77 22.40 3.83 -3.35
CA PRO A 77 23.85 3.97 -3.23
C PRO A 77 24.36 3.73 -1.80
N GLY A 78 25.55 3.16 -1.66
CA GLY A 78 26.12 2.79 -0.36
C GLY A 78 25.65 1.43 0.19
N ASP A 79 25.18 0.56 -0.71
CA ASP A 79 24.73 -0.81 -0.46
C ASP A 79 23.51 -0.90 0.47
N TYR A 80 22.62 0.09 0.38
CA TYR A 80 21.42 0.14 1.20
C TYR A 80 20.22 -0.49 0.48
N HIS A 81 19.58 -1.43 1.15
CA HIS A 81 18.29 -2.00 0.78
C HIS A 81 17.19 -1.17 1.43
N TYR A 82 16.33 -0.58 0.62
CA TYR A 82 15.18 0.22 1.06
C TYR A 82 13.88 -0.51 0.76
N LEU A 83 12.98 -0.48 1.74
CA LEU A 83 11.61 -0.95 1.61
C LEU A 83 10.67 0.02 2.31
N HIS A 84 9.57 0.34 1.64
CA HIS A 84 8.49 1.12 2.19
C HIS A 84 7.16 0.49 1.78
N VAL A 85 6.44 -0.02 2.78
CA VAL A 85 5.10 -0.60 2.64
C VAL A 85 4.14 0.32 3.35
N TYR A 86 3.10 0.78 2.67
CA TYR A 86 2.16 1.75 3.23
C TYR A 86 0.77 1.58 2.64
N LYS A 87 -0.21 2.07 3.38
CA LYS A 87 -1.60 2.06 2.95
C LYS A 87 -1.83 2.94 1.72
N PRO A 88 -2.61 2.46 0.73
CA PRO A 88 -3.09 3.29 -0.37
C PRO A 88 -3.75 4.56 0.13
N SER A 89 -3.24 5.70 -0.31
CA SER A 89 -3.68 7.01 0.16
C SER A 89 -3.32 8.10 -0.84
N LEU A 90 -3.95 9.26 -0.66
CA LEU A 90 -3.50 10.49 -1.29
C LEU A 90 -2.13 10.88 -0.73
N LEU A 91 -1.28 11.46 -1.57
CA LEU A 91 0.05 11.89 -1.17
C LEU A 91 -0.06 13.05 -0.18
N VAL A 92 0.05 12.74 1.10
CA VAL A 92 0.09 13.70 2.20
C VAL A 92 1.49 13.63 2.83
N PRO A 93 2.17 14.76 3.06
CA PRO A 93 3.47 14.76 3.72
C PRO A 93 3.41 14.07 5.08
N LEU A 94 4.45 13.29 5.41
CA LEU A 94 4.50 12.52 6.66
C LEU A 94 4.29 13.40 7.91
N ALA A 95 4.88 14.59 7.95
CA ALA A 95 4.69 15.53 9.06
C ALA A 95 3.22 15.91 9.30
N GLN A 96 2.45 16.05 8.22
CA GLN A 96 1.01 16.34 8.30
C GLN A 96 0.22 15.10 8.72
N GLN A 97 0.63 13.91 8.29
CA GLN A 97 0.03 12.65 8.75
C GLN A 97 0.25 12.47 10.27
N MET A 98 1.47 12.70 10.75
CA MET A 98 1.84 12.60 12.17
C MET A 98 1.10 13.59 13.06
N ALA A 99 0.76 14.78 12.53
CA ALA A 99 -0.02 15.78 13.24
C ALA A 99 -1.52 15.42 13.36
N ALA A 100 -2.00 14.40 12.64
CA ALA A 100 -3.40 14.01 12.70
C ALA A 100 -3.73 13.33 14.05
N PRO A 101 -4.89 13.63 14.66
CA PRO A 101 -5.25 13.09 15.98
C PRO A 101 -5.42 11.56 15.98
N HIS A 102 -5.65 10.96 14.81
CA HIS A 102 -5.86 9.53 14.60
C HIS A 102 -4.64 8.83 14.00
N TYR A 103 -3.45 9.46 14.03
CA TYR A 103 -2.25 8.88 13.45
C TYR A 103 -1.89 7.53 14.07
N GLY A 104 -1.99 7.41 15.40
CA GLY A 104 -1.58 6.22 16.13
C GLY A 104 -0.16 6.36 16.68
N ARG A 105 0.66 5.32 16.54
CA ARG A 105 1.96 5.20 17.21
C ARG A 105 3.06 4.70 16.27
N GLU A 106 4.30 5.12 16.52
CA GLU A 106 5.48 4.60 15.82
C GLU A 106 6.41 3.83 16.76
N LEU A 107 7.00 2.76 16.21
CA LEU A 107 8.11 2.01 16.80
C LEU A 107 9.30 2.20 15.86
N ILE A 108 10.38 2.79 16.37
CA ILE A 108 11.56 3.12 15.57
C ILE A 108 12.77 2.44 16.20
N THR A 109 13.49 1.65 15.41
CA THR A 109 14.78 1.07 15.78
C THR A 109 15.88 1.63 14.88
N GLY A 110 17.00 1.96 15.49
CA GLY A 110 18.13 2.60 14.82
C GLY A 110 17.87 4.04 14.37
N HIS A 111 18.86 4.62 13.70
CA HIS A 111 18.79 6.00 13.22
C HIS A 111 19.56 6.15 11.90
N PRO A 112 18.94 6.69 10.82
CA PRO A 112 19.59 6.83 9.52
C PRO A 112 20.90 7.63 9.57
N ALA A 113 21.02 8.61 10.47
CA ALA A 113 22.21 9.47 10.60
C ALA A 113 23.40 8.74 11.24
N THR A 114 23.18 7.64 11.96
CA THR A 114 24.26 6.89 12.64
C THR A 114 24.86 5.80 11.76
N GLY A 115 24.38 5.64 10.51
CA GLY A 115 24.84 4.62 9.57
C GLY A 115 24.42 3.18 9.92
N LYS A 116 23.67 3.00 11.01
CA LYS A 116 23.06 1.73 11.40
C LYS A 116 21.78 1.46 10.61
N ASP A 117 21.33 0.20 10.64
CA ASP A 117 20.04 -0.19 10.08
C ASP A 117 18.92 0.62 10.75
N TYR A 118 17.90 0.99 9.97
CA TYR A 118 16.76 1.75 10.42
C TYR A 118 15.48 1.00 10.07
N ILE A 119 14.62 0.79 11.06
CA ILE A 119 13.29 0.24 10.87
C ILE A 119 12.30 1.14 11.59
N ARG A 120 11.21 1.45 10.90
CA ARG A 120 10.08 2.18 11.44
C ARG A 120 8.81 1.41 11.13
N LEU A 121 8.09 1.07 12.19
CA LEU A 121 6.76 0.49 12.12
C LEU A 121 5.78 1.53 12.64
N HIS A 122 4.78 1.83 11.83
CA HIS A 122 3.69 2.71 12.21
C HIS A 122 2.42 1.89 12.36
N ILE A 123 1.84 2.01 13.55
CA ILE A 123 0.65 1.31 14.02
C ILE A 123 -0.46 2.36 14.09
N ASN A 124 -1.56 2.11 13.39
CA ASN A 124 -2.66 3.05 13.35
C ASN A 124 -3.46 3.07 14.66
N GLN A 125 -4.47 3.94 14.73
CA GLN A 125 -5.36 4.05 15.91
C GLN A 125 -6.13 2.76 16.25
N TYR A 126 -6.19 1.79 15.35
CA TYR A 126 -6.85 0.50 15.54
C TYR A 126 -5.88 -0.61 15.95
N SER A 127 -4.66 -0.25 16.38
CA SER A 127 -3.65 -1.21 16.83
C SER A 127 -3.12 -2.15 15.73
N SER A 128 -3.34 -1.84 14.45
CA SER A 128 -2.81 -2.60 13.31
C SER A 128 -1.62 -1.90 12.65
N ILE A 129 -0.65 -2.69 12.17
CA ILE A 129 0.47 -2.17 11.38
C ILE A 129 -0.06 -1.61 10.06
N GLU A 130 0.16 -0.32 9.82
CA GLU A 130 -0.32 0.39 8.63
C GLU A 130 0.84 0.82 7.72
N THR A 131 2.01 1.11 8.28
CA THR A 131 3.19 1.47 7.48
C THR A 131 4.46 0.82 8.03
N ILE A 132 5.33 0.36 7.13
CA ILE A 132 6.61 -0.27 7.42
C ILE A 132 7.66 0.42 6.56
N THR A 133 8.73 0.90 7.18
CA THR A 133 9.87 1.48 6.47
C THR A 133 11.14 0.81 6.98
N CYS A 134 11.92 0.25 6.07
CA CYS A 134 13.18 -0.42 6.39
C CYS A 134 14.29 0.15 5.51
N LEU A 135 15.44 0.38 6.12
CA LEU A 135 16.68 0.76 5.46
C LEU A 135 17.81 -0.02 6.11
N SER A 136 18.47 -0.92 5.37
CA SER A 136 19.55 -1.74 5.92
C SER A 136 20.63 -2.00 4.88
N LYS A 137 21.88 -2.13 5.33
CA LYS A 137 22.95 -2.63 4.46
C LYS A 137 22.83 -4.13 4.21
N LYS A 138 22.24 -4.87 5.14
CA LYS A 138 22.02 -6.30 5.00
C LYS A 138 20.81 -6.54 4.09
N PRO A 139 20.90 -7.52 3.17
CA PRO A 139 19.74 -7.90 2.38
C PRO A 139 18.65 -8.48 3.29
N PHE A 140 17.40 -8.17 2.99
CA PHE A 140 16.25 -8.69 3.71
C PHE A 140 15.11 -9.03 2.73
N SER A 141 14.29 -10.02 3.09
CA SER A 141 13.15 -10.42 2.28
C SER A 141 12.00 -9.43 2.45
N LYS A 142 11.57 -8.82 1.35
CA LYS A 142 10.40 -7.94 1.31
C LYS A 142 9.10 -8.67 1.70
N ASP A 143 9.00 -9.97 1.38
CA ASP A 143 7.78 -10.74 1.60
C ASP A 143 7.54 -10.96 3.10
N ASN A 144 8.61 -11.12 3.88
CA ASN A 144 8.52 -11.24 5.34
C ASN A 144 7.89 -9.98 5.97
N PHE A 145 8.29 -8.80 5.52
CA PHE A 145 7.72 -7.54 6.01
C PHE A 145 6.30 -7.31 5.47
N LEU A 146 6.02 -7.72 4.24
CA LEU A 146 4.69 -7.60 3.66
C LEU A 146 3.65 -8.37 4.46
N CYS A 147 4.01 -9.54 5.02
CA CYS A 147 3.15 -10.33 5.89
C CYS A 147 2.76 -9.62 7.20
N LEU A 148 3.49 -8.58 7.62
CA LEU A 148 3.17 -7.82 8.82
C LEU A 148 2.09 -6.75 8.57
N TYR A 149 1.91 -6.32 7.32
CA TYR A 149 0.97 -5.26 6.98
C TYR A 149 -0.48 -5.68 7.31
N GLY A 150 -1.20 -4.81 8.03
CA GLY A 150 -2.58 -5.02 8.47
C GLY A 150 -2.71 -5.89 9.72
N ILE A 151 -1.64 -6.55 10.18
CA ILE A 151 -1.68 -7.43 11.36
C ILE A 151 -1.79 -6.58 12.65
N PRO A 152 -2.67 -6.95 13.60
CA PRO A 152 -2.72 -6.34 14.91
C PRO A 152 -1.42 -6.57 15.71
N GLU A 153 -0.95 -5.54 16.41
CA GLU A 153 0.25 -5.57 17.27
C GLU A 153 0.21 -6.68 18.34
N LYS A 154 -0.97 -7.02 18.84
CA LYS A 154 -1.18 -8.10 19.82
C LYS A 154 -0.84 -9.48 19.27
N MET A 155 -1.07 -9.71 17.97
CA MET A 155 -0.72 -10.96 17.30
C MET A 155 0.80 -11.10 17.14
N LEU A 156 1.52 -9.98 17.17
CA LEU A 156 2.97 -9.92 17.15
C LEU A 156 3.56 -9.92 18.56
N ASN A 157 3.05 -10.83 19.41
CA ASN A 157 3.57 -11.07 20.76
C ASN A 157 3.66 -9.80 21.64
N LYS A 158 2.61 -8.96 21.57
CA LYS A 158 2.54 -7.66 22.27
C LYS A 158 3.76 -6.78 21.98
N MET A 159 4.12 -6.65 20.70
CA MET A 159 5.31 -5.94 20.25
C MET A 159 5.48 -4.55 20.86
N CYS A 160 4.39 -3.77 20.97
CA CYS A 160 4.44 -2.44 21.56
C CYS A 160 4.93 -2.45 23.02
N ALA A 161 4.39 -3.35 23.84
CA ALA A 161 4.79 -3.46 25.25
C ALA A 161 6.27 -3.87 25.37
N ARG A 162 6.72 -4.83 24.55
CA ARG A 162 8.13 -5.25 24.53
C ARG A 162 9.06 -4.13 24.08
N PHE A 163 8.62 -3.28 23.15
CA PHE A 163 9.37 -2.10 22.74
C PHE A 163 9.44 -1.06 23.87
N ASP A 164 8.34 -0.82 24.58
CA ASP A 164 8.31 0.06 25.77
C ASP A 164 9.20 -0.44 26.90
N GLU A 165 9.28 -1.76 27.09
CA GLU A 165 10.16 -2.42 28.04
C GLU A 165 11.64 -2.44 27.61
N GLY A 166 11.97 -1.95 26.40
CA GLY A 166 13.32 -1.94 25.86
C GLY A 166 13.84 -3.33 25.43
N LEU A 167 12.97 -4.33 25.29
CA LEU A 167 13.30 -5.67 24.80
C LEU A 167 13.51 -5.72 23.27
N ILE A 168 13.13 -4.64 22.57
CA ILE A 168 13.29 -4.47 21.13
C ILE A 168 14.07 -3.17 20.91
N SER A 169 15.26 -3.26 20.30
CA SER A 169 16.19 -2.15 20.07
C SER A 169 16.79 -2.15 18.66
#